data_AF-A0A428U0Z1-F1
#
_entry.id   AF-A0A428U0Z1-F1
#
_cell.length_a   1.000
_cell.length_b   1.000
_cell.length_c   1.000
_cell.angle_alpha   90.00
_cell.angle_beta   90.00
_cell.angle_gamma   90.00
#
_symmetry.space_group_name_H-M   'P 1'
#
loop_
_entity.id
_entity.type
_entity.pdbx_description
1 polymer ?
#
loop_
_entity_poly.entity_id
_entity_poly.type
_entity_poly.pdbx_seq_one_letter_code
_entity_poly.pdbx_strand_id
1 'polypeptide(L)'
;MDYTKLQRGHFTTIPSSKTIKVRFDIAENHDLAAGGEHTIQMVGTLPFGQIKGRHIAGYIPYNSNKLTFMVNGEAAEGVRAKYIRTRRKIRRENCQGGRVPRMRESLSNCVQLALAAQEAALNGPAWRMEEAFGFSDNPIRQHVANIFSETAERCRQDSTRIHEFCREYYRDCVSGDRILMAYLRETTLQIGYCDPFYDLSVMPKRCYVYDRPDAWGWFPSRASTVLQKTVHATIRKSGIPGNMSLDAEPGLPRILALDRNSSLHSPDNYELFATHLKLGCIAVSPGETNPLAGIPLFGKMT
;
A
#
# COMPACT_ATOMS: atom_id res chain seq x y z
N MET A 1 2.85 -8.04 -6.03
CA MET A 1 2.46 -9.37 -6.54
C MET A 1 1.42 -9.13 -7.61
N ASP A 2 1.53 -9.76 -8.78
CA ASP A 2 0.51 -9.63 -9.83
C ASP A 2 -0.65 -10.57 -9.52
N TYR A 3 -1.68 -10.05 -8.87
CA TYR A 3 -2.87 -10.79 -8.43
C TYR A 3 -3.74 -11.30 -9.60
N THR A 4 -3.42 -10.89 -10.84
CA THR A 4 -4.07 -11.41 -12.06
C THR A 4 -3.47 -12.73 -12.54
N LYS A 5 -2.28 -13.09 -12.03
CA LYS A 5 -1.54 -14.29 -12.43
C LYS A 5 -1.48 -15.35 -11.33
N LEU A 6 -2.41 -15.30 -10.38
CA LEU A 6 -2.46 -16.32 -9.34
C LEU A 6 -2.78 -17.70 -9.92
N GLN A 7 -2.07 -18.72 -9.43
CA GLN A 7 -2.30 -20.11 -9.75
C GLN A 7 -2.83 -20.83 -8.50
N ARG A 8 -3.39 -22.03 -8.67
CA ARG A 8 -3.93 -22.83 -7.55
C ARG A 8 -2.89 -23.06 -6.45
N GLY A 9 -1.62 -23.22 -6.81
CA GLY A 9 -0.52 -23.40 -5.85
C GLY A 9 -0.24 -22.19 -4.95
N HIS A 10 -0.78 -21.01 -5.28
CA HIS A 10 -0.67 -19.82 -4.42
C HIS A 10 -1.72 -19.76 -3.31
N PHE A 11 -2.71 -20.67 -3.31
CA PHE A 11 -3.76 -20.71 -2.29
C PHE A 11 -3.56 -21.89 -1.36
N THR A 12 -3.67 -21.63 -0.05
CA THR A 12 -3.71 -22.68 0.97
C THR A 12 -5.15 -22.87 1.44
N THR A 13 -5.70 -24.07 1.27
CA THR A 13 -7.03 -24.40 1.78
C THR A 13 -6.95 -24.64 3.28
N ILE A 14 -7.80 -23.95 4.05
CA ILE A 14 -7.96 -24.17 5.50
C ILE A 14 -9.25 -24.98 5.71
N PRO A 15 -9.19 -26.27 6.07
CA PRO A 15 -10.39 -27.04 6.36
C PRO A 15 -11.12 -26.50 7.60
N SER A 16 -12.42 -26.78 7.70
CA SER A 16 -13.21 -26.42 8.87
C SER A 16 -12.55 -26.91 10.16
N SER A 17 -12.53 -26.05 11.18
CA SER A 17 -11.95 -26.33 12.50
C SER A 17 -10.46 -26.67 12.49
N LYS A 18 -9.72 -26.30 11.42
CA LYS A 18 -8.26 -26.40 11.37
C LYS A 18 -7.60 -25.03 11.52
N THR A 19 -6.37 -25.06 12.00
CA THR A 19 -5.54 -23.86 12.24
C THR A 19 -4.28 -23.94 11.41
N ILE A 20 -3.90 -22.81 10.79
CA ILE A 20 -2.57 -22.62 10.21
C ILE A 20 -1.72 -21.84 11.20
N LYS A 21 -0.47 -22.27 11.36
CA LYS A 21 0.54 -21.55 12.14
C LYS A 21 1.65 -21.10 11.21
N VAL A 22 1.93 -19.80 11.21
CA VAL A 22 3.05 -19.20 10.49
C VAL A 22 4.04 -18.65 11.51
N ARG A 23 5.33 -18.81 11.22
CA ARG A 23 6.41 -18.20 11.99
C ARG A 23 7.15 -17.22 11.09
N PHE A 24 7.43 -16.05 11.61
CA PHE A 24 8.22 -15.03 10.95
C PHE A 24 9.10 -14.37 12.00
N ASP A 25 10.23 -13.83 11.56
CA ASP A 25 11.12 -13.05 12.40
C ASP A 25 10.83 -11.56 12.15
N ILE A 26 10.42 -10.87 13.21
CA ILE A 26 10.05 -9.45 13.15
C ILE A 26 11.28 -8.56 12.93
N ALA A 27 12.46 -8.98 13.38
CA ALA A 27 13.70 -8.22 13.23
C ALA A 27 14.22 -8.26 11.79
N GLU A 28 13.74 -9.19 10.96
CA GLU A 28 14.03 -9.18 9.52
C GLU A 28 13.38 -7.99 8.81
N ASN A 29 12.18 -7.58 9.25
CA ASN A 29 11.33 -6.62 8.52
C ASN A 29 11.10 -5.29 9.26
N HIS A 30 11.39 -5.23 10.56
CA HIS A 30 11.28 -4.01 11.39
C HIS A 30 12.63 -3.60 11.97
N ASP A 31 12.86 -2.30 12.11
CA ASP A 31 14.01 -1.80 12.85
C ASP A 31 13.75 -1.90 14.35
N LEU A 32 14.44 -2.81 15.01
CA LEU A 32 14.35 -2.98 16.46
C LEU A 32 15.70 -2.72 17.15
N ALA A 33 16.64 -2.05 16.46
CA ALA A 33 17.99 -1.81 16.95
C ALA A 33 18.04 -0.96 18.23
N ALA A 34 17.02 -0.14 18.49
CA ALA A 34 16.89 0.61 19.74
C ALA A 34 16.74 -0.30 20.98
N GLY A 35 16.32 -1.56 20.79
CA GLY A 35 16.04 -2.49 21.89
C GLY A 35 14.88 -2.04 22.78
N GLY A 36 14.80 -2.63 23.98
CA GLY A 36 13.79 -2.27 24.99
C GLY A 36 12.46 -2.99 24.82
N GLU A 37 11.41 -2.45 25.45
CA GLU A 37 10.07 -3.03 25.37
C GLU A 37 9.39 -2.65 24.05
N HIS A 38 8.86 -3.65 23.36
CA HIS A 38 8.08 -3.48 22.13
C HIS A 38 6.74 -4.17 22.26
N THR A 39 5.72 -3.60 21.61
CA THR A 39 4.41 -4.24 21.47
C THR A 39 4.13 -4.52 20.00
N ILE A 40 3.75 -5.75 19.68
CA ILE A 40 3.31 -6.15 18.34
C ILE A 40 1.81 -6.44 18.33
N GLN A 41 1.19 -6.04 17.23
CA GLN A 41 -0.19 -6.38 16.89
C GLN A 41 -0.24 -6.61 15.38
N MET A 42 -0.92 -7.68 14.96
CA MET A 42 -1.21 -7.94 13.57
C MET A 42 -2.62 -7.46 13.29
N VAL A 43 -2.73 -6.36 12.57
CA VAL A 43 -4.00 -5.92 11.96
C VAL A 43 -3.91 -6.21 10.47
N GLY A 44 -5.01 -6.30 9.73
CA GLY A 44 -4.96 -6.38 8.26
C GLY A 44 -6.13 -7.12 7.66
N THR A 45 -5.93 -7.64 6.46
CA THR A 45 -6.93 -8.42 5.73
C THR A 45 -6.28 -9.66 5.14
N LEU A 46 -6.93 -10.82 5.27
CA LEU A 46 -6.53 -12.04 4.58
C LEU A 46 -7.33 -12.19 3.28
N PRO A 47 -6.68 -12.31 2.12
CA PRO A 47 -7.38 -12.67 0.89
C PRO A 47 -7.86 -14.11 1.00
N PHE A 48 -9.05 -14.40 0.48
CA PHE A 48 -9.51 -15.77 0.30
C PHE A 48 -9.98 -15.98 -1.14
N GLY A 49 -9.78 -17.18 -1.66
CA GLY A 49 -10.30 -17.61 -2.96
C GLY A 49 -11.48 -18.55 -2.79
N GLN A 50 -12.26 -18.75 -3.86
CA GLN A 50 -13.18 -19.89 -3.91
C GLN A 50 -12.39 -21.20 -3.91
N ILE A 51 -12.97 -22.26 -3.35
CA ILE A 51 -12.38 -23.61 -3.39
C ILE A 51 -12.10 -23.97 -4.86
N LYS A 52 -10.84 -24.35 -5.17
CA LYS A 52 -10.33 -24.65 -6.53
C LYS A 52 -10.27 -23.45 -7.51
N GLY A 53 -10.59 -22.25 -7.04
CA GLY A 53 -10.45 -21.00 -7.79
C GLY A 53 -8.99 -20.60 -8.04
N ARG A 54 -8.80 -19.64 -8.94
CA ARG A 54 -7.49 -18.99 -9.22
C ARG A 54 -7.53 -17.49 -8.92
N HIS A 55 -8.59 -17.05 -8.25
CA HIS A 55 -8.95 -15.66 -8.05
C HIS A 55 -9.32 -15.46 -6.58
N ILE A 56 -8.97 -14.30 -6.00
CA ILE A 56 -9.32 -13.87 -4.65
C ILE A 56 -10.81 -13.52 -4.59
N ALA A 57 -11.66 -14.38 -4.06
CA ALA A 57 -13.09 -14.10 -3.93
C ALA A 57 -13.40 -12.91 -2.99
N GLY A 58 -12.50 -12.56 -2.07
CA GLY A 58 -12.68 -11.43 -1.18
C GLY A 58 -11.61 -11.36 -0.09
N TYR A 59 -11.89 -10.56 0.94
CA TYR A 59 -10.97 -10.31 2.04
C TYR A 59 -11.67 -10.47 3.38
N ILE A 60 -10.96 -11.04 4.35
CA ILE A 60 -11.41 -11.16 5.74
C ILE A 60 -10.52 -10.25 6.59
N PRO A 61 -11.06 -9.17 7.20
CA PRO A 61 -10.29 -8.36 8.11
C PRO A 61 -9.90 -9.18 9.34
N TYR A 62 -8.70 -8.93 9.87
CA TYR A 62 -8.23 -9.53 11.11
C TYR A 62 -7.60 -8.47 12.00
N ASN A 63 -7.71 -8.72 13.30
CA ASN A 63 -7.09 -7.94 14.35
C ASN A 63 -6.66 -8.91 15.45
N SER A 64 -5.35 -9.13 15.60
CA SER A 64 -4.81 -10.04 16.61
C SER A 64 -4.81 -9.40 18.00
N ASN A 65 -4.63 -10.24 19.02
CA ASN A 65 -4.21 -9.75 20.32
C ASN A 65 -2.86 -9.02 20.22
N LYS A 66 -2.62 -8.11 21.18
CA LYS A 66 -1.33 -7.46 21.37
C LYS A 66 -0.40 -8.38 22.15
N LEU A 67 0.88 -8.40 21.77
CA LEU A 67 1.93 -9.10 22.50
C LEU A 67 3.05 -8.10 22.84
N THR A 68 3.46 -8.07 24.10
CA THR A 68 4.53 -7.19 24.59
C THR A 68 5.74 -8.05 24.94
N PHE A 69 6.93 -7.63 24.51
CA PHE A 69 8.18 -8.39 24.68
C PHE A 69 9.40 -7.46 24.74
N MET A 70 10.47 -7.94 25.35
CA MET A 70 11.75 -7.24 25.41
C MET A 70 12.63 -7.62 24.23
N VAL A 71 13.24 -6.63 23.58
CA VAL A 71 14.15 -6.79 22.46
C VAL A 71 15.57 -6.45 22.87
N ASN A 72 16.50 -7.36 22.59
CA ASN A 72 17.92 -7.02 22.54
C ASN A 72 18.22 -6.34 21.20
N GLY A 73 18.48 -5.03 21.26
CA GLY A 73 18.68 -4.19 20.07
C GLY A 73 19.85 -4.63 19.20
N GLU A 74 20.99 -4.95 19.82
CA GLU A 74 22.20 -5.41 19.11
C GLU A 74 21.96 -6.74 18.38
N ALA A 75 21.29 -7.69 19.05
CA ALA A 75 20.94 -8.96 18.43
C ALA A 75 19.96 -8.77 17.26
N ALA A 76 18.96 -7.90 17.42
CA ALA A 76 18.00 -7.57 16.37
C ALA A 76 18.67 -6.89 15.17
N GLU A 77 19.61 -5.97 15.41
CA GLU A 77 20.43 -5.37 14.36
C GLU A 77 21.25 -6.44 13.61
N GLY A 78 21.83 -7.41 14.33
CA GLY A 78 22.58 -8.51 13.73
C GLY A 78 21.73 -9.39 12.80
N VAL A 79 20.53 -9.79 13.24
CA VAL A 79 19.55 -10.55 12.42
C VAL A 79 19.23 -9.77 11.15
N ARG A 80 18.97 -8.47 11.32
CA ARG A 80 18.56 -7.58 10.25
C ARG A 80 19.67 -7.33 9.23
N ALA A 81 20.88 -7.05 9.70
CA ALA A 81 22.05 -6.89 8.84
C ALA A 81 22.34 -8.15 8.03
N LYS A 82 22.19 -9.33 8.65
CA LYS A 82 22.30 -10.63 7.96
C LYS A 82 21.21 -10.79 6.91
N TYR A 83 19.95 -10.48 7.24
CA TYR A 83 18.81 -10.54 6.31
C TYR A 83 19.02 -9.62 5.10
N ILE A 84 19.47 -8.37 5.32
CA ILE A 84 19.80 -7.44 4.24
C ILE A 84 20.96 -7.96 3.38
N ARG A 85 21.99 -8.55 4.00
CA ARG A 85 23.18 -9.04 3.30
C ARG A 85 22.89 -10.24 2.39
N THR A 86 22.06 -11.19 2.83
CA THR A 86 21.68 -12.37 2.00
C THR A 86 20.84 -11.99 0.78
N ARG A 87 20.26 -10.79 0.79
CA ARG A 87 19.51 -10.17 -0.31
C ARG A 87 20.39 -9.29 -1.23
N ARG A 88 21.72 -9.38 -1.21
CA ARG A 88 22.59 -8.62 -2.15
C ARG A 88 22.72 -9.25 -3.55
N LYS A 89 22.11 -8.61 -4.54
CA LYS A 89 22.62 -8.37 -5.91
C LYS A 89 22.02 -7.03 -6.35
N ILE A 90 22.76 -5.95 -6.10
CA ILE A 90 22.40 -4.58 -6.48
C ILE A 90 22.98 -4.35 -7.88
N ARG A 91 22.14 -4.18 -8.91
CA ARG A 91 22.60 -3.67 -10.20
C ARG A 91 22.55 -2.13 -10.15
N ARG A 92 23.69 -1.47 -10.33
CA ARG A 92 23.85 0.00 -10.24
C ARG A 92 23.21 0.79 -11.41
N GLU A 93 22.30 0.20 -12.18
CA GLU A 93 21.97 0.69 -13.53
C GLU A 93 20.63 1.47 -13.62
N ASN A 94 19.98 1.79 -12.50
CA ASN A 94 18.64 2.40 -12.48
C ASN A 94 18.50 3.84 -13.01
N CYS A 95 19.61 4.57 -13.18
CA CYS A 95 19.62 5.90 -13.79
C CYS A 95 19.78 5.87 -15.32
N GLN A 96 19.95 4.71 -15.95
CA GLN A 96 20.15 4.61 -17.40
C GLN A 96 18.81 4.54 -18.15
N GLY A 97 18.83 4.79 -19.46
CA GLY A 97 17.70 4.52 -20.36
C GLY A 97 16.37 5.17 -19.96
N GLY A 98 16.23 6.50 -20.12
CA GLY A 98 14.95 7.21 -20.00
C GLY A 98 14.26 7.19 -18.62
N ARG A 99 14.81 6.52 -17.61
CA ARG A 99 14.19 6.38 -16.27
C ARG A 99 14.15 7.67 -15.48
N VAL A 100 15.23 8.45 -15.49
CA VAL A 100 15.30 9.75 -14.81
C VAL A 100 14.20 10.72 -15.30
N PRO A 101 14.04 11.00 -16.60
CA PRO A 101 12.96 11.88 -17.05
C PRO A 101 11.57 11.31 -16.74
N ARG A 102 11.35 9.99 -16.89
CA ARG A 102 10.08 9.36 -16.47
C ARG A 102 9.83 9.56 -14.99
N MET A 103 10.82 9.37 -14.13
CA MET A 103 10.65 9.53 -12.69
C MET A 103 10.41 10.99 -12.29
N ARG A 104 11.09 11.95 -12.92
CA ARG A 104 10.85 13.38 -12.71
C ARG A 104 9.43 13.77 -13.08
N GLU A 105 8.96 13.27 -14.21
CA GLU A 105 7.58 13.44 -14.67
C GLU A 105 6.58 12.84 -13.67
N SER A 106 6.84 11.63 -13.16
CA SER A 106 5.98 10.98 -12.15
C SER A 106 5.90 11.76 -10.85
N LEU A 107 7.02 12.31 -10.37
CA LEU A 107 7.08 13.12 -9.15
C LEU A 107 6.35 14.47 -9.32
N SER A 108 6.53 15.13 -10.46
CA SER A 108 5.77 16.35 -10.77
C SER A 108 4.26 16.08 -10.79
N ASN A 109 3.83 14.97 -11.38
CA ASN A 109 2.43 14.57 -11.38
C ASN A 109 1.94 14.10 -9.99
N CYS A 110 2.79 13.49 -9.17
CA CYS A 110 2.47 13.22 -7.75
C CYS A 110 2.12 14.52 -7.02
N VAL A 111 2.91 15.59 -7.19
CA VAL A 111 2.61 16.90 -6.59
C VAL A 111 1.23 17.39 -7.02
N GLN A 112 0.91 17.31 -8.31
CA GLN A 112 -0.39 17.73 -8.82
C GLN A 112 -1.55 16.91 -8.24
N LEU A 113 -1.41 15.58 -8.20
CA LEU A 113 -2.43 14.69 -7.62
C LEU A 113 -2.63 14.97 -6.13
N ALA A 114 -1.53 15.12 -5.38
CA ALA A 114 -1.58 15.35 -3.95
C ALA A 114 -2.20 16.70 -3.59
N LEU A 115 -1.84 17.79 -4.29
CA LEU A 115 -2.45 19.11 -4.04
C LEU A 115 -3.94 19.15 -4.41
N ALA A 116 -4.33 18.53 -5.53
CA ALA A 116 -5.74 18.42 -5.89
C ALA A 116 -6.53 17.59 -4.84
N ALA A 117 -5.93 16.51 -4.36
CA ALA A 117 -6.54 15.66 -3.34
C ALA A 117 -6.62 16.34 -1.97
N GLN A 118 -5.62 17.14 -1.58
CA GLN A 118 -5.67 17.99 -0.40
C GLN A 118 -6.88 18.94 -0.45
N GLU A 119 -7.03 19.68 -1.55
CA GLU A 119 -8.12 20.63 -1.72
C GLU A 119 -9.49 19.92 -1.70
N ALA A 120 -9.62 18.80 -2.40
CA ALA A 120 -10.84 18.01 -2.40
C ALA A 120 -11.15 17.37 -1.04
N ALA A 121 -10.15 17.02 -0.24
CA ALA A 121 -10.38 16.52 1.11
C ALA A 121 -10.98 17.62 2.01
N LEU A 122 -10.51 18.87 1.89
CA LEU A 122 -11.04 20.01 2.66
C LEU A 122 -12.42 20.45 2.17
N ASN A 123 -12.56 20.65 0.86
CA ASN A 123 -13.65 21.41 0.25
C ASN A 123 -14.50 20.61 -0.75
N GLY A 124 -14.06 19.40 -1.12
CA GLY A 124 -14.77 18.54 -2.05
C GLY A 124 -16.02 17.89 -1.44
N PRO A 125 -16.78 17.12 -2.22
CA PRO A 125 -18.02 16.51 -1.74
C PRO A 125 -17.77 15.41 -0.70
N ALA A 126 -18.68 15.29 0.29
CA ALA A 126 -18.59 14.32 1.38
C ALA A 126 -18.43 12.87 0.89
N TRP A 127 -19.20 12.49 -0.13
CA TRP A 127 -19.22 11.13 -0.64
C TRP A 127 -17.86 10.61 -1.15
N ARG A 128 -16.94 11.49 -1.59
CA ARG A 128 -15.60 11.06 -2.03
C ARG A 128 -14.74 10.64 -0.83
N MET A 129 -14.88 11.35 0.28
CA MET A 129 -14.24 10.99 1.54
C MET A 129 -14.83 9.69 2.09
N GLU A 130 -16.16 9.54 1.99
CA GLU A 130 -16.86 8.32 2.40
C GLU A 130 -16.48 7.10 1.55
N GLU A 131 -16.34 7.26 0.23
CA GLU A 131 -15.87 6.20 -0.66
C GLU A 131 -14.46 5.74 -0.28
N ALA A 132 -13.53 6.68 -0.12
CA ALA A 132 -12.13 6.31 0.09
C ALA A 132 -11.82 5.93 1.53
N PHE A 133 -12.47 6.54 2.51
CA PHE A 133 -12.11 6.38 3.92
C PHE A 133 -13.26 5.83 4.77
N GLY A 134 -14.51 5.98 4.35
CA GLY A 134 -15.71 5.54 5.08
C GLY A 134 -16.42 6.65 5.87
N PHE A 135 -15.92 7.88 5.85
CA PHE A 135 -16.43 9.02 6.63
C PHE A 135 -15.89 10.36 6.08
N SER A 136 -16.54 11.47 6.44
CA SER A 136 -16.24 12.80 5.87
C SER A 136 -16.28 13.96 6.87
N ASP A 137 -16.18 13.70 8.17
CA ASP A 137 -16.21 14.74 9.20
C ASP A 137 -14.97 15.65 9.17
N ASN A 138 -15.11 16.89 9.64
CA ASN A 138 -14.07 17.93 9.52
C ASN A 138 -12.69 17.53 10.09
N PRO A 139 -12.58 16.91 11.28
CA PRO A 139 -11.28 16.47 11.80
C PRO A 139 -10.57 15.49 10.86
N ILE A 140 -11.33 14.58 10.24
CA ILE A 140 -10.80 13.63 9.27
C ILE A 140 -10.37 14.32 8.00
N ARG A 141 -11.22 15.19 7.44
CA ARG A 141 -10.90 15.95 6.24
C ARG A 141 -9.57 16.68 6.41
N GLN A 142 -9.39 17.33 7.55
CA GLN A 142 -8.15 18.01 7.88
C GLN A 142 -6.95 17.05 7.97
N HIS A 143 -7.14 15.88 8.60
CA HIS A 143 -6.08 14.87 8.69
C HIS A 143 -5.65 14.38 7.30
N VAL A 144 -6.60 13.98 6.45
CA VAL A 144 -6.33 13.51 5.09
C VAL A 144 -5.68 14.61 4.25
N ALA A 145 -6.16 15.84 4.36
CA ALA A 145 -5.57 17.00 3.68
C ALA A 145 -4.12 17.25 4.11
N ASN A 146 -3.80 17.12 5.41
CA ASN A 146 -2.44 17.28 5.92
C ASN A 146 -1.50 16.21 5.35
N ILE A 147 -1.92 14.94 5.30
CA ILE A 147 -1.12 13.86 4.69
C ILE A 147 -0.85 14.13 3.21
N PHE A 148 -1.85 14.63 2.46
CA PHE A 148 -1.64 15.01 1.06
C PHE A 148 -0.71 16.21 0.91
N SER A 149 -0.78 17.20 1.80
CA SER A 149 0.14 18.35 1.82
C SER A 149 1.59 17.90 2.02
N GLU A 150 1.85 17.07 3.04
CA GLU A 150 3.18 16.51 3.32
C GLU A 150 3.68 15.63 2.17
N THR A 151 2.78 14.87 1.54
CA THR A 151 3.08 14.05 0.36
C THR A 151 3.49 14.92 -0.82
N ALA A 152 2.80 16.03 -1.07
CA ALA A 152 3.14 16.96 -2.14
C ALA A 152 4.54 17.57 -1.93
N GLU A 153 4.84 17.98 -0.70
CA GLU A 153 6.15 18.54 -0.36
C GLU A 153 7.27 17.51 -0.54
N ARG A 154 7.05 16.28 -0.09
CA ARG A 154 8.04 15.21 -0.28
C ARG A 154 8.25 14.86 -1.75
N CYS A 155 7.19 14.75 -2.55
CA CYS A 155 7.31 14.54 -4.00
C CYS A 155 8.09 15.67 -4.69
N ARG A 156 7.94 16.93 -4.23
CA ARG A 156 8.72 18.08 -4.71
C ARG A 156 10.20 17.95 -4.36
N GLN A 157 10.51 17.63 -3.10
CA GLN A 157 11.89 17.45 -2.63
C GLN A 157 12.59 16.30 -3.36
N ASP A 158 11.93 15.15 -3.52
CA ASP A 158 12.47 14.01 -4.24
C ASP A 158 12.72 14.40 -5.72
N SER A 159 11.87 15.19 -6.37
CA SER A 159 12.14 15.64 -7.75
C SER A 159 13.51 16.33 -7.92
N THR A 160 13.95 17.09 -6.90
CA THR A 160 15.25 17.77 -6.90
C THR A 160 16.43 16.83 -6.62
N ARG A 161 16.19 15.72 -5.91
CA ARG A 161 17.19 14.74 -5.47
C ARG A 161 17.20 13.47 -6.31
N ILE A 162 16.64 13.52 -7.51
CA ILE A 162 16.40 12.35 -8.38
C ILE A 162 17.62 11.47 -8.66
N HIS A 163 18.79 12.09 -8.73
CA HIS A 163 20.04 11.39 -8.96
C HIS A 163 20.55 10.62 -7.73
N GLU A 164 19.96 10.84 -6.55
CA GLU A 164 20.30 10.15 -5.30
C GLU A 164 19.52 8.84 -5.16
N PHE A 165 18.20 8.83 -5.46
CA PHE A 165 17.39 7.61 -5.34
C PHE A 165 17.36 6.72 -6.58
N CYS A 166 17.64 7.25 -7.78
CA CYS A 166 17.73 6.41 -8.98
C CYS A 166 19.01 5.54 -9.01
N ARG A 167 19.95 5.65 -8.05
CA ARG A 167 21.21 4.87 -8.05
C ARG A 167 21.07 3.47 -7.49
N GLU A 168 19.98 3.15 -6.81
CA GLU A 168 19.84 1.88 -6.12
C GLU A 168 18.74 1.02 -6.77
N TYR A 169 19.14 -0.05 -7.45
CA TYR A 169 18.26 -1.18 -7.72
C TYR A 169 18.36 -2.13 -6.55
N TYR A 170 17.30 -2.24 -5.77
CA TYR A 170 17.27 -3.22 -4.71
C TYR A 170 16.74 -4.54 -5.26
N ARG A 171 17.36 -5.64 -4.84
CA ARG A 171 16.91 -7.01 -5.11
C ARG A 171 15.49 -7.27 -4.60
N ASP A 172 14.94 -6.39 -3.77
CA ASP A 172 13.56 -6.42 -3.26
C ASP A 172 12.51 -6.32 -4.38
N CYS A 173 12.86 -5.75 -5.54
CA CYS A 173 12.04 -5.82 -6.76
C CYS A 173 11.80 -7.26 -7.25
N VAL A 174 12.68 -8.19 -6.86
CA VAL A 174 12.66 -9.61 -7.23
C VAL A 174 12.61 -10.47 -5.96
N SER A 175 11.41 -10.66 -5.41
CA SER A 175 11.18 -11.61 -4.32
C SER A 175 10.47 -12.85 -4.86
N GLY A 176 11.23 -13.86 -5.28
CA GLY A 176 10.67 -15.08 -5.89
C GLY A 176 9.91 -14.77 -7.19
N ASP A 177 8.69 -15.31 -7.34
CA ASP A 177 7.79 -15.07 -8.47
C ASP A 177 6.99 -13.74 -8.37
N ARG A 178 7.28 -12.90 -7.37
CA ARG A 178 6.56 -11.63 -7.16
C ARG A 178 7.28 -10.50 -7.90
N ILE A 179 6.66 -10.03 -8.97
CA ILE A 179 6.99 -8.78 -9.62
C ILE A 179 6.33 -7.63 -8.82
N LEU A 180 7.15 -6.69 -8.31
CA LEU A 180 6.69 -5.48 -7.61
C LEU A 180 6.75 -4.26 -8.55
N MET A 181 5.86 -3.29 -8.33
CA MET A 181 5.94 -1.98 -8.99
C MET A 181 6.88 -1.05 -8.24
N ALA A 182 6.73 -1.00 -6.92
CA ALA A 182 7.55 -0.23 -6.00
C ALA A 182 7.49 -0.84 -4.60
N TYR A 183 8.44 -0.47 -3.74
CA TYR A 183 8.45 -0.85 -2.32
C TYR A 183 8.94 0.32 -1.46
N LEU A 184 8.58 0.31 -0.18
CA LEU A 184 9.14 1.20 0.84
C LEU A 184 10.09 0.41 1.73
N ARG A 185 11.32 0.89 1.90
CA ARG A 185 12.24 0.38 2.92
C ARG A 185 11.94 1.09 4.23
N GLU A 186 11.17 0.44 5.09
CA GLU A 186 10.63 0.99 6.35
C GLU A 186 11.64 1.75 7.21
N THR A 187 12.90 1.36 7.18
CA THR A 187 13.89 1.84 8.16
C THR A 187 14.66 3.07 7.70
N THR A 188 14.70 3.26 6.38
CA THR A 188 15.26 4.48 5.77
C THR A 188 14.14 5.37 5.22
N LEU A 189 12.91 4.87 5.25
CA LEU A 189 11.75 5.39 4.53
C LEU A 189 12.05 5.66 3.06
N GLN A 190 13.03 4.98 2.48
CA GLN A 190 13.42 5.13 1.09
C GLN A 190 12.50 4.32 0.20
N ILE A 191 11.99 4.95 -0.85
CA ILE A 191 11.12 4.30 -1.83
C ILE A 191 11.98 3.82 -2.99
N GLY A 192 11.77 2.57 -3.41
CA GLY A 192 12.35 2.03 -4.63
C GLY A 192 11.30 1.69 -5.67
N TYR A 193 11.63 1.92 -6.93
CA TYR A 193 10.77 1.67 -8.08
C TYR A 193 11.39 0.62 -8.98
N CYS A 194 10.60 -0.39 -9.34
CA CYS A 194 11.02 -1.57 -10.08
C CYS A 194 10.80 -1.40 -11.58
N ASP A 195 11.34 -2.31 -12.40
CA ASP A 195 11.24 -2.21 -13.86
C ASP A 195 9.79 -2.04 -14.39
N PRO A 196 8.79 -2.83 -13.93
CA PRO A 196 7.42 -2.72 -14.42
C PRO A 196 6.75 -1.36 -14.14
N PHE A 197 7.19 -0.63 -13.10
CA PHE A 197 6.69 0.72 -12.84
C PHE A 197 6.96 1.66 -14.01
N TYR A 198 8.12 1.52 -14.67
CA TYR A 198 8.50 2.41 -15.76
C TYR A 198 7.69 2.18 -17.04
N ASP A 199 6.97 1.06 -17.13
CA ASP A 199 6.09 0.73 -18.25
C ASP A 199 4.64 1.22 -18.04
N LEU A 200 4.31 1.70 -16.83
CA LEU A 200 3.02 2.30 -16.54
C LEU A 200 2.85 3.66 -17.23
N SER A 201 1.60 4.01 -17.53
CA SER A 201 1.27 5.39 -17.92
C SER A 201 1.63 6.36 -16.79
N VAL A 202 2.02 7.59 -17.15
CA VAL A 202 2.35 8.61 -16.14
C VAL A 202 1.17 8.88 -15.23
N MET A 203 -0.01 9.08 -15.81
CA MET A 203 -1.25 9.39 -15.09
C MET A 203 -2.21 8.21 -15.10
N PRO A 204 -3.13 8.14 -14.12
CA PRO A 204 -4.23 7.19 -14.14
C PRO A 204 -5.04 7.32 -15.42
N LYS A 205 -5.52 6.19 -15.94
CA LYS A 205 -6.36 6.14 -17.15
C LYS A 205 -7.74 5.53 -16.91
N ARG A 206 -7.95 4.89 -15.75
CA ARG A 206 -9.15 4.11 -15.45
C ARG A 206 -9.49 4.23 -13.97
N CYS A 207 -10.79 4.35 -13.70
CA CYS A 207 -11.34 4.22 -12.37
C CYS A 207 -11.12 2.81 -11.84
N TYR A 208 -11.08 2.67 -10.52
CA TYR A 208 -11.11 1.38 -9.88
C TYR A 208 -12.55 0.84 -9.90
N VAL A 209 -12.72 -0.44 -10.25
CA VAL A 209 -14.06 -1.07 -10.45
C VAL A 209 -14.13 -2.49 -9.87
N TYR A 210 -15.31 -2.89 -9.34
CA TYR A 210 -15.50 -4.20 -8.69
C TYR A 210 -15.61 -5.39 -9.66
N ASP A 211 -15.99 -5.15 -10.92
CA ASP A 211 -16.66 -6.13 -11.78
C ASP A 211 -15.74 -6.89 -12.76
N ARG A 212 -14.41 -6.75 -12.62
CA ARG A 212 -13.45 -7.27 -13.61
C ARG A 212 -12.44 -8.27 -13.03
N PRO A 213 -12.39 -9.52 -13.55
CA PRO A 213 -11.39 -10.52 -13.17
C PRO A 213 -9.95 -10.13 -13.52
N ASP A 214 -9.77 -9.26 -14.52
CA ASP A 214 -8.51 -8.66 -14.90
C ASP A 214 -8.21 -7.45 -13.99
N ALA A 215 -7.35 -7.66 -13.00
CA ALA A 215 -6.75 -6.64 -12.11
C ALA A 215 -7.54 -6.23 -10.85
N TRP A 216 -8.60 -6.93 -10.44
CA TRP A 216 -9.29 -6.64 -9.16
C TRP A 216 -9.74 -5.16 -9.01
N GLY A 217 -9.95 -4.51 -10.15
CA GLY A 217 -10.25 -3.09 -10.21
C GLY A 217 -9.08 -2.15 -9.94
N TRP A 218 -7.84 -2.61 -9.81
CA TRP A 218 -6.71 -1.73 -9.50
C TRP A 218 -5.87 -1.45 -10.75
N PHE A 219 -5.78 -0.17 -11.14
CA PHE A 219 -5.10 0.27 -12.37
C PHE A 219 -4.06 1.35 -12.04
N PRO A 220 -2.88 0.95 -11.52
CA PRO A 220 -1.88 1.92 -11.11
C PRO A 220 -1.30 2.67 -12.31
N SER A 221 -0.87 3.89 -12.03
CA SER A 221 -0.03 4.71 -12.90
C SER A 221 1.29 5.01 -12.20
N ARG A 222 2.25 5.61 -12.91
CA ARG A 222 3.49 6.06 -12.25
C ARG A 222 3.20 7.11 -11.18
N ALA A 223 2.39 8.12 -11.47
CA ALA A 223 2.08 9.18 -10.52
C ALA A 223 1.29 8.66 -9.31
N SER A 224 0.30 7.78 -9.51
CA SER A 224 -0.46 7.20 -8.40
C SER A 224 0.39 6.25 -7.55
N THR A 225 1.29 5.48 -8.16
CA THR A 225 2.24 4.63 -7.43
C THR A 225 3.24 5.46 -6.61
N VAL A 226 3.76 6.56 -7.17
CA VAL A 226 4.61 7.50 -6.43
C VAL A 226 3.84 8.09 -5.26
N LEU A 227 2.62 8.60 -5.50
CA LEU A 227 1.76 9.14 -4.45
C LEU A 227 1.52 8.12 -3.32
N GLN A 228 1.11 6.90 -3.67
CA GLN A 228 0.86 5.83 -2.71
C GLN A 228 2.08 5.56 -1.82
N LYS A 229 3.27 5.40 -2.41
CA LYS A 229 4.48 5.11 -1.65
C LYS A 229 4.98 6.30 -0.83
N THR A 230 4.77 7.52 -1.31
CA THR A 230 5.09 8.74 -0.56
C THR A 230 4.14 8.93 0.62
N VAL A 231 2.85 8.67 0.46
CA VAL A 231 1.87 8.62 1.56
C VAL A 231 2.29 7.58 2.59
N HIS A 232 2.66 6.38 2.14
CA HIS A 232 3.15 5.32 3.03
C HIS A 232 4.34 5.78 3.88
N ALA A 233 5.35 6.37 3.23
CA ALA A 233 6.52 6.89 3.91
C ALA A 233 6.20 8.06 4.86
N THR A 234 5.17 8.84 4.56
CA THR A 234 4.67 9.97 5.36
C THR A 234 3.97 9.47 6.63
N ILE A 235 3.01 8.54 6.49
CA ILE A 235 2.30 7.91 7.62
C ILE A 235 3.29 7.23 8.58
N ARG A 236 4.29 6.53 8.04
CA ARG A 236 5.35 5.87 8.82
C ARG A 236 6.21 6.85 9.60
N LYS A 237 6.57 7.99 8.99
CA LYS A 237 7.37 9.04 9.64
C LYS A 237 6.65 9.62 10.86
N SER A 238 5.32 9.68 10.83
CA SER A 238 4.49 10.22 11.94
C SER A 238 4.39 9.28 13.15
N GLY A 239 5.16 8.19 13.20
CA GLY A 239 5.20 7.25 14.34
C GLY A 239 3.97 6.37 14.46
N ILE A 240 3.07 6.41 13.48
CA ILE A 240 1.92 5.54 13.41
C ILE A 240 2.43 4.17 12.96
N PRO A 241 2.16 3.08 13.72
CA PRO A 241 2.50 1.73 13.28
C PRO A 241 1.72 1.41 12.01
N GLY A 242 2.33 1.70 10.86
CA GLY A 242 1.83 1.24 9.59
C GLY A 242 1.75 -0.29 9.62
N ASN A 243 0.69 -0.79 9.02
CA ASN A 243 0.46 -2.20 8.99
C ASN A 243 1.06 -2.75 7.69
N MET A 244 2.09 -3.59 7.82
CA MET A 244 2.81 -4.21 6.68
C MET A 244 1.89 -5.10 5.83
N SER A 245 0.76 -5.57 6.38
CA SER A 245 -0.30 -6.25 5.62
C SER A 245 -1.05 -5.32 4.67
N LEU A 246 -0.97 -3.99 4.84
CA LEU A 246 -1.66 -3.03 3.97
C LEU A 246 -0.91 -2.77 2.65
N ASP A 247 0.37 -3.13 2.56
CA ASP A 247 1.19 -2.92 1.35
C ASP A 247 1.31 -4.16 0.46
N ALA A 248 0.90 -5.32 0.98
CA ALA A 248 1.13 -6.59 0.31
C ALA A 248 0.14 -6.84 -0.84
N GLU A 249 -1.08 -6.30 -0.75
CA GLU A 249 -2.20 -6.71 -1.59
C GLU A 249 -3.07 -5.52 -2.06
N PRO A 250 -2.91 -5.04 -3.30
CA PRO A 250 -3.80 -4.02 -3.84
C PRO A 250 -5.17 -4.63 -4.19
N GLY A 251 -6.23 -3.81 -4.07
CA GLY A 251 -7.55 -4.18 -4.55
C GLY A 251 -8.65 -3.32 -3.93
N LEU A 252 -9.56 -2.84 -4.77
CA LEU A 252 -10.72 -2.05 -4.34
C LEU A 252 -11.57 -2.74 -3.25
N PRO A 253 -11.82 -4.07 -3.30
CA PRO A 253 -12.53 -4.76 -2.22
C PRO A 253 -11.81 -4.73 -0.87
N ARG A 254 -10.46 -4.69 -0.86
CA ARG A 254 -9.69 -4.57 0.39
C ARG A 254 -9.80 -3.15 0.96
N ILE A 255 -9.57 -2.15 0.11
CA ILE A 255 -9.64 -0.72 0.49
C ILE A 255 -10.98 -0.40 1.16
N LEU A 256 -12.05 -0.95 0.58
CA LEU A 256 -13.43 -0.75 1.05
C LEU A 256 -13.84 -1.66 2.22
N ALA A 257 -13.00 -2.59 2.66
CA ALA A 257 -13.27 -3.46 3.81
C ALA A 257 -12.57 -2.99 5.10
N LEU A 258 -11.77 -1.91 5.04
CA LEU A 258 -11.02 -1.41 6.18
C LEU A 258 -11.93 -0.63 7.14
N ASP A 259 -11.69 -0.79 8.44
CA ASP A 259 -12.32 0.07 9.45
C ASP A 259 -11.78 1.51 9.39
N ARG A 260 -12.40 2.39 10.17
CA ARG A 260 -12.09 3.82 10.16
C ARG A 260 -10.65 4.17 10.48
N ASN A 261 -10.07 3.49 11.44
CA ASN A 261 -8.69 3.76 11.82
C ASN A 261 -7.74 3.19 10.75
N SER A 262 -8.05 2.01 10.22
CA SER A 262 -7.22 1.32 9.23
C SER A 262 -7.23 2.04 7.88
N SER A 263 -8.34 2.66 7.47
CA SER A 263 -8.42 3.41 6.20
C SER A 263 -7.54 4.67 6.20
N LEU A 264 -7.44 5.37 7.34
CA LEU A 264 -6.55 6.54 7.50
C LEU A 264 -5.07 6.18 7.46
N HIS A 265 -4.73 4.94 7.79
CA HIS A 265 -3.36 4.42 7.80
C HIS A 265 -3.04 3.54 6.58
N SER A 266 -3.92 3.52 5.58
CA SER A 266 -3.77 2.72 4.37
C SER A 266 -3.41 3.61 3.17
N PRO A 267 -2.18 3.51 2.64
CA PRO A 267 -1.76 4.32 1.49
C PRO A 267 -2.62 4.13 0.24
N ASP A 268 -3.24 2.96 0.10
CA ASP A 268 -4.11 2.62 -1.02
C ASP A 268 -5.43 3.42 -1.00
N ASN A 269 -5.92 3.80 0.19
CA ASN A 269 -7.12 4.64 0.33
C ASN A 269 -6.85 6.06 -0.19
N TYR A 270 -5.65 6.59 0.06
CA TYR A 270 -5.21 7.86 -0.52
C TYR A 270 -4.99 7.77 -2.03
N GLU A 271 -4.44 6.65 -2.53
CA GLU A 271 -4.30 6.41 -3.97
C GLU A 271 -5.67 6.35 -4.66
N LEU A 272 -6.63 5.61 -4.08
CA LEU A 272 -8.02 5.53 -4.55
C LEU A 272 -8.63 6.94 -4.63
N PHE A 273 -8.57 7.71 -3.53
CA PHE A 273 -9.11 9.05 -3.46
C PHE A 273 -8.56 9.95 -4.57
N ALA A 274 -7.23 10.04 -4.69
CA ALA A 274 -6.58 10.92 -5.66
C ALA A 274 -6.83 10.48 -7.11
N THR A 275 -6.82 9.17 -7.37
CA THR A 275 -7.06 8.60 -8.70
C THR A 275 -8.50 8.83 -9.14
N HIS A 276 -9.47 8.54 -8.28
CA HIS A 276 -10.88 8.72 -8.58
C HIS A 276 -11.25 10.19 -8.74
N LEU A 277 -10.68 11.07 -7.91
CA LEU A 277 -10.81 12.51 -8.07
C LEU A 277 -10.28 12.96 -9.43
N LYS A 278 -9.07 12.55 -9.81
CA LYS A 278 -8.43 12.97 -11.06
C LYS A 278 -9.23 12.56 -12.30
N LEU A 279 -9.86 11.40 -12.25
CA LEU A 279 -10.61 10.82 -13.37
C LEU A 279 -12.10 11.16 -13.36
N GLY A 280 -12.59 11.85 -12.32
CA GLY A 280 -14.02 12.14 -12.18
C GLY A 280 -14.87 10.87 -12.01
N CYS A 281 -14.31 9.83 -11.38
CA CYS A 281 -15.00 8.55 -11.19
C CYS A 281 -16.23 8.71 -10.30
N ILE A 282 -17.33 8.02 -10.61
CA ILE A 282 -18.46 7.92 -9.68
C ILE A 282 -18.08 7.05 -8.47
N ALA A 283 -18.84 7.19 -7.38
CA ALA A 283 -18.66 6.35 -6.21
C ALA A 283 -18.81 4.88 -6.58
N VAL A 284 -17.90 4.05 -6.11
CA VAL A 284 -18.02 2.60 -6.26
C VAL A 284 -19.14 2.11 -5.33
N SER A 285 -20.34 1.86 -5.88
CA SER A 285 -21.45 1.25 -5.14
C SER A 285 -21.41 -0.28 -5.27
N PRO A 286 -21.10 -1.03 -4.21
CA PRO A 286 -21.16 -2.49 -4.22
C PRO A 286 -22.59 -3.04 -4.36
N GLY A 287 -23.63 -2.20 -4.30
CA GLY A 287 -25.04 -2.61 -4.40
C GLY A 287 -25.57 -2.83 -5.82
N GLU A 288 -24.90 -2.30 -6.85
CA GLU A 288 -25.37 -2.43 -8.24
C GLU A 288 -24.62 -3.50 -9.04
N THR A 289 -23.44 -3.94 -8.59
CA THR A 289 -22.60 -4.86 -9.37
C THR A 289 -22.02 -6.04 -8.58
N ASN A 290 -22.42 -6.28 -7.33
CA ASN A 290 -21.95 -7.43 -6.56
C ASN A 290 -23.04 -8.52 -6.43
N PRO A 291 -22.85 -9.72 -7.01
CA PRO A 291 -23.78 -10.85 -6.82
C PRO A 291 -23.73 -11.43 -5.39
N LEU A 292 -22.91 -10.89 -4.50
CA LEU A 292 -22.79 -11.32 -3.10
C LEU A 292 -23.40 -10.27 -2.16
N ALA A 293 -24.73 -10.21 -2.15
CA ALA A 293 -25.47 -9.52 -1.09
C ALA A 293 -25.13 -10.13 0.28
N GLY A 294 -24.69 -9.31 1.25
CA GLY A 294 -24.67 -9.72 2.66
C GLY A 294 -23.43 -9.39 3.49
N ILE A 295 -22.36 -8.80 2.93
CA ILE A 295 -21.20 -8.37 3.73
C ILE A 295 -21.29 -6.85 3.97
N PRO A 296 -21.53 -6.39 5.21
CA PRO A 296 -21.51 -4.96 5.52
C PRO A 296 -20.09 -4.41 5.34
N LEU A 297 -19.96 -3.31 4.58
CA LEU A 297 -18.68 -2.74 4.14
C LEU A 297 -17.95 -1.91 5.18
N PHE A 298 -18.58 -1.66 6.32
CA PHE A 298 -17.89 -1.19 7.50
C PHE A 298 -18.42 -2.03 8.64
N GLY A 299 -17.52 -2.58 9.46
CA GLY A 299 -17.89 -3.33 10.66
C GLY A 299 -18.96 -2.54 11.42
N LYS A 300 -20.05 -3.22 11.79
CA LYS A 300 -21.15 -2.59 12.54
C LYS A 300 -20.56 -1.76 13.68
N MET A 301 -21.01 -0.51 13.79
CA MET A 301 -20.76 0.31 14.96
C MET A 301 -21.31 -0.43 16.19
N THR A 302 -20.41 -0.85 17.06
CA THR A 302 -20.67 -1.15 18.46
C THR A 302 -19.68 -0.36 19.28
#